data_AF-A0A3D4FKI8-F1
#
_entry.id   AF-A0A3D4FKI8-F1
#
_cell.length_a   1.000
_cell.length_b   1.000
_cell.length_c   1.000
_cell.angle_alpha   90.00
_cell.angle_beta   90.00
_cell.angle_gamma   90.00
#
_symmetry.space_group_name_H-M   'P 1'
#
loop_
_entity.id
_entity.type
_entity.pdbx_description
1 polymer ?
#
loop_
_entity_poly.entity_id
_entity_poly.type
_entity_poly.pdbx_seq_one_letter_code
_entity_poly.pdbx_strand_id
1 'polypeptide(L)'
;MSKLSSNMNTSIYTKLSDLGIDAGDKFTIDYAGLKEPIEIEITDNIQNVSQLISEISKKTKGEVSLSFNELSGKFSFETKNTGSEAKLKLSNSSENNSGNILGALNITTSSSAGKDAIVNIKEPDGTEGRVVRANNKFTVNDVVYDLKEKSTGSEMEFTVTKSTQKGIDLIKGFIEDYNKLVEKTNKLTTEKKNYKFSPLTEDQKKEMKEDDIKKWEEKAKAGIIKGDPYVERMMRDIRSIFFQKVEGSEVSLQSIGINTTKNYKEGGKLAIDEEKLKKAFTEDPEKVIQLFTQKSTTHSSYNPDLSQEERKVRNSEQGIFNRIEDIFKDYARTGLNKDGYRGILLEKAGEIGNTTEKNSLLSKKIKDKDKIIDEQVRKL
;
A
#
# COMPACT_ATOMS: atom_id res chain seq x y z
N MET A 1 -27.88 -8.62 -28.88
CA MET A 1 -29.27 -8.66 -28.35
C MET A 1 -30.24 -8.44 -29.50
N SER A 2 -31.43 -9.06 -29.49
CA SER A 2 -32.58 -8.60 -30.27
C SER A 2 -33.59 -7.97 -29.30
N LYS A 3 -34.24 -6.86 -29.71
CA LYS A 3 -35.09 -6.02 -28.86
C LYS A 3 -36.44 -5.79 -29.55
N LEU A 4 -37.54 -6.09 -28.87
CA LEU A 4 -38.92 -5.64 -29.20
C LEU A 4 -39.37 -4.63 -28.14
N SER A 5 -39.91 -3.48 -28.51
CA SER A 5 -40.35 -2.43 -27.56
C SER A 5 -41.77 -1.94 -27.84
N SER A 6 -42.47 -1.55 -26.77
CA SER A 6 -43.70 -0.75 -26.79
C SER A 6 -43.57 0.42 -25.82
N ASN A 7 -44.16 1.58 -26.16
CA ASN A 7 -44.13 2.81 -25.37
C ASN A 7 -45.23 2.84 -24.30
N MET A 8 -44.85 3.16 -23.05
CA MET A 8 -45.72 3.65 -21.96
C MET A 8 -44.96 4.76 -21.24
N ASN A 9 -45.64 5.84 -20.82
CA ASN A 9 -45.08 6.93 -20.02
C ASN A 9 -44.96 6.46 -18.55
N THR A 10 -43.96 5.66 -18.24
CA THR A 10 -43.74 5.07 -16.91
C THR A 10 -42.41 5.56 -16.33
N SER A 11 -42.36 5.81 -15.02
CA SER A 11 -41.14 6.16 -14.27
C SER A 11 -41.02 5.29 -13.03
N ILE A 12 -39.89 5.39 -12.32
CA ILE A 12 -39.71 4.69 -11.03
C ILE A 12 -40.72 5.13 -9.95
N TYR A 13 -41.43 6.25 -10.15
CA TYR A 13 -42.49 6.75 -9.27
C TYR A 13 -43.90 6.31 -9.69
N THR A 14 -44.05 5.63 -10.82
CA THR A 14 -45.35 5.09 -11.25
C THR A 14 -45.89 4.12 -10.20
N LYS A 15 -47.17 4.26 -9.86
CA LYS A 15 -47.82 3.37 -8.90
C LYS A 15 -47.95 1.97 -9.50
N LEU A 16 -47.76 0.95 -8.68
CA LEU A 16 -47.89 -0.43 -9.11
C LEU A 16 -49.33 -0.75 -9.56
N SER A 17 -50.34 -0.15 -8.91
CA SER A 17 -51.75 -0.25 -9.31
C SER A 17 -52.00 0.21 -10.74
N ASP A 18 -51.28 1.24 -11.20
CA ASP A 18 -51.42 1.76 -12.57
C ASP A 18 -50.85 0.79 -13.62
N LEU A 19 -50.00 -0.16 -13.18
CA LEU A 19 -49.46 -1.25 -13.98
C LEU A 19 -50.30 -2.53 -13.85
N GLY A 20 -51.39 -2.51 -13.09
CA GLY A 20 -52.21 -3.70 -12.79
C GLY A 20 -51.55 -4.67 -11.82
N ILE A 21 -50.70 -4.15 -10.92
CA ILE A 21 -50.08 -4.90 -9.82
C ILE A 21 -50.69 -4.38 -8.50
N ASP A 22 -51.40 -5.25 -7.80
CA ASP A 22 -52.17 -4.90 -6.60
C ASP A 22 -51.60 -5.56 -5.33
N ALA A 23 -52.01 -5.07 -4.16
CA ALA A 23 -51.63 -5.67 -2.89
C ALA A 23 -52.17 -7.11 -2.78
N GLY A 24 -51.30 -8.03 -2.34
CA GLY A 24 -51.56 -9.47 -2.31
C GLY A 24 -50.99 -10.23 -3.50
N ASP A 25 -50.56 -9.55 -4.56
CA ASP A 25 -49.91 -10.20 -5.70
C ASP A 25 -48.55 -10.79 -5.28
N LYS A 26 -48.22 -11.97 -5.81
CA LYS A 26 -47.03 -12.74 -5.43
C LYS A 26 -46.29 -13.31 -6.63
N PHE A 27 -44.96 -13.26 -6.55
CA PHE A 27 -44.08 -14.00 -7.45
C PHE A 27 -42.87 -14.54 -6.69
N THR A 28 -42.23 -15.55 -7.25
CA THR A 28 -41.02 -16.16 -6.69
C THR A 28 -39.80 -15.86 -7.54
N ILE A 29 -38.68 -15.68 -6.85
CA ILE A 29 -37.35 -15.53 -7.42
C ILE A 29 -36.51 -16.71 -6.94
N ASP A 30 -36.04 -17.51 -7.89
CA ASP A 30 -35.10 -18.59 -7.68
C ASP A 30 -33.79 -18.25 -8.41
N TYR A 31 -32.67 -18.28 -7.69
CA TYR A 31 -31.35 -18.00 -8.23
C TYR A 31 -30.32 -18.96 -7.65
N ALA A 32 -29.20 -19.12 -8.36
CA ALA A 32 -28.19 -20.10 -8.00
C ALA A 32 -27.68 -19.96 -6.56
N GLY A 33 -27.66 -21.08 -5.83
CA GLY A 33 -27.24 -21.14 -4.42
C GLY A 33 -28.38 -21.02 -3.40
N LEU A 34 -29.62 -20.79 -3.84
CA LEU A 34 -30.79 -20.92 -2.97
C LEU A 34 -31.16 -22.38 -2.70
N LYS A 35 -31.64 -22.64 -1.48
CA LYS A 35 -32.27 -23.92 -1.12
C LYS A 35 -33.74 -23.98 -1.50
N GLU A 36 -34.42 -22.83 -1.38
CA GLU A 36 -35.83 -22.65 -1.70
C GLU A 36 -36.02 -21.27 -2.38
N PRO A 37 -36.96 -21.13 -3.32
CA PRO A 37 -37.27 -19.85 -3.95
C PRO A 37 -37.73 -18.79 -2.94
N ILE A 38 -37.35 -17.54 -3.19
CA ILE A 38 -37.79 -16.41 -2.37
C ILE A 38 -39.11 -15.88 -2.92
N GLU A 39 -40.17 -15.90 -2.12
CA GLU A 39 -41.44 -15.23 -2.44
C GLU A 39 -41.34 -13.73 -2.17
N ILE A 40 -41.79 -12.94 -3.15
CA ILE A 40 -42.02 -11.50 -3.06
C ILE A 40 -43.52 -11.28 -3.11
N GLU A 41 -44.06 -10.73 -2.03
CA GLU A 41 -45.47 -10.35 -1.89
C GLU A 41 -45.58 -8.83 -1.93
N ILE A 42 -46.48 -8.33 -2.78
CA ILE A 42 -46.81 -6.90 -2.85
C ILE A 42 -47.68 -6.56 -1.65
N THR A 43 -47.13 -5.81 -0.71
CA THR A 43 -47.85 -5.33 0.48
C THR A 43 -48.29 -3.88 0.28
N ASP A 44 -49.20 -3.38 1.13
CA ASP A 44 -49.69 -1.99 1.07
C ASP A 44 -48.58 -0.92 1.16
N ASN A 45 -47.41 -1.30 1.68
CA ASN A 45 -46.23 -0.44 1.79
C ASN A 45 -45.40 -0.35 0.50
N ILE A 46 -45.69 -1.19 -0.50
CA ILE A 46 -45.00 -1.23 -1.79
C ILE A 46 -45.94 -0.61 -2.83
N GLN A 47 -45.89 0.72 -2.97
CA GLN A 47 -46.85 1.48 -3.76
C GLN A 47 -46.36 1.81 -5.16
N ASN A 48 -45.05 1.89 -5.38
CA ASN A 48 -44.45 2.27 -6.66
C ASN A 48 -43.28 1.37 -7.06
N VAL A 49 -42.83 1.55 -8.31
CA VAL A 49 -41.72 0.79 -8.92
C VAL A 49 -40.43 0.88 -8.09
N SER A 50 -40.07 2.07 -7.57
CA SER A 50 -38.86 2.25 -6.76
C SER A 50 -38.90 1.42 -5.47
N GLN A 51 -40.06 1.29 -4.85
CA GLN A 51 -40.24 0.48 -3.65
C GLN A 51 -40.16 -1.02 -3.98
N LEU A 52 -40.72 -1.44 -5.13
CA LEU A 52 -40.58 -2.82 -5.61
C LEU A 52 -39.10 -3.19 -5.87
N ILE A 53 -38.34 -2.31 -6.53
CA ILE A 53 -36.90 -2.49 -6.75
C ILE A 53 -36.17 -2.65 -5.42
N SER A 54 -36.48 -1.79 -4.45
CA SER A 54 -35.86 -1.82 -3.13
C SER A 54 -36.20 -3.09 -2.36
N GLU A 55 -37.45 -3.55 -2.41
CA GLU A 55 -37.88 -4.77 -1.72
C GLU A 55 -37.23 -6.01 -2.31
N ILE A 56 -37.14 -6.11 -3.65
CA ILE A 56 -36.43 -7.22 -4.32
C ILE A 56 -34.96 -7.25 -3.91
N SER A 57 -34.28 -6.10 -3.95
CA SER A 57 -32.88 -6.02 -3.53
C SER A 57 -32.70 -6.42 -2.06
N LYS A 58 -33.59 -5.97 -1.18
CA LYS A 58 -33.57 -6.30 0.25
C LYS A 58 -33.80 -7.79 0.51
N LYS A 59 -34.85 -8.38 -0.08
CA LYS A 59 -35.24 -9.79 0.12
C LYS A 59 -34.20 -10.75 -0.44
N THR A 60 -33.60 -10.40 -1.58
CA THR A 60 -32.51 -11.19 -2.19
C THR A 60 -31.12 -10.84 -1.66
N LYS A 61 -31.01 -9.95 -0.66
CA LYS A 61 -29.74 -9.47 -0.09
C LYS A 61 -28.77 -8.90 -1.14
N GLY A 62 -29.32 -8.31 -2.21
CA GLY A 62 -28.57 -7.72 -3.31
C GLY A 62 -28.03 -8.73 -4.34
N GLU A 63 -28.40 -10.01 -4.26
CA GLU A 63 -27.98 -11.02 -5.25
C GLU A 63 -28.78 -10.94 -6.55
N VAL A 64 -30.01 -10.39 -6.50
CA VAL A 64 -30.82 -10.08 -7.68
C VAL A 64 -31.26 -8.62 -7.61
N SER A 65 -31.19 -7.93 -8.74
CA SER A 65 -31.66 -6.55 -8.87
C SER A 65 -32.70 -6.45 -9.98
N LEU A 66 -33.73 -5.64 -9.74
CA LEU A 66 -34.67 -5.19 -10.76
C LEU A 66 -34.28 -3.78 -11.15
N SER A 67 -34.19 -3.51 -12.46
CA SER A 67 -33.97 -2.18 -12.99
C SER A 67 -35.08 -1.79 -13.96
N PHE A 68 -35.36 -0.49 -14.05
CA PHE A 68 -36.27 0.08 -15.02
C PHE A 68 -35.53 1.10 -15.88
N ASN A 69 -35.55 0.92 -17.20
CA ASN A 69 -34.92 1.82 -18.15
C ASN A 69 -35.97 2.76 -18.75
N GLU A 70 -35.99 4.01 -18.29
CA GLU A 70 -36.98 5.03 -18.71
C GLU A 70 -36.94 5.32 -20.21
N LEU A 71 -35.75 5.27 -20.84
CA LEU A 71 -35.59 5.52 -22.28
C LEU A 71 -36.24 4.44 -23.15
N SER A 72 -36.30 3.20 -22.67
CA SER A 72 -36.87 2.08 -23.41
C SER A 72 -38.14 1.48 -22.80
N GLY A 73 -38.58 1.98 -21.65
CA GLY A 73 -39.75 1.51 -20.91
C GLY A 73 -39.64 0.06 -20.44
N LYS A 74 -38.42 -0.46 -20.21
CA LYS A 74 -38.20 -1.89 -19.94
C LYS A 74 -37.77 -2.17 -18.52
N PHE A 75 -38.37 -3.21 -17.94
CA PHE A 75 -37.92 -3.84 -16.72
C PHE A 75 -36.92 -4.98 -17.03
N SER A 76 -35.85 -5.08 -16.24
CA SER A 76 -34.85 -6.13 -16.35
C SER A 76 -34.48 -6.66 -14.97
N PHE A 77 -34.52 -7.98 -14.81
CA PHE A 77 -33.94 -8.66 -13.66
C PHE A 77 -32.53 -9.15 -13.98
N GLU A 78 -31.59 -8.88 -13.09
CA GLU A 78 -30.18 -9.25 -13.25
C GLU A 78 -29.65 -9.85 -11.96
N THR A 79 -28.85 -10.90 -12.09
CA THR A 79 -28.09 -11.46 -10.97
C THR A 79 -26.80 -10.68 -10.79
N LYS A 80 -26.32 -10.61 -9.56
CA LYS A 80 -25.04 -9.97 -9.24
C LYS A 80 -23.85 -10.75 -9.78
N ASN A 81 -23.94 -12.07 -9.78
CA ASN A 81 -22.89 -12.96 -10.25
C ASN A 81 -23.06 -13.23 -11.75
N THR A 82 -21.95 -13.44 -12.45
CA THR A 82 -21.94 -13.83 -13.85
C THR A 82 -21.47 -15.28 -14.01
N GLY A 83 -21.40 -15.77 -15.26
CA GLY A 83 -20.99 -17.15 -15.55
C GLY A 83 -22.15 -18.12 -15.71
N SER A 84 -21.85 -19.33 -16.17
CA SER A 84 -22.83 -20.38 -16.49
C SER A 84 -23.61 -20.88 -15.26
N GLU A 85 -23.00 -20.78 -14.08
CA GLU A 85 -23.64 -21.10 -12.81
C GLU A 85 -24.61 -20.02 -12.31
N ALA A 86 -24.52 -18.79 -12.82
CA ALA A 86 -25.46 -17.73 -12.48
C ALA A 86 -26.81 -17.96 -13.20
N LYS A 87 -27.72 -18.67 -12.53
CA LYS A 87 -29.07 -18.96 -13.01
C LYS A 87 -30.09 -18.07 -12.30
N LEU A 88 -31.09 -17.64 -13.04
CA LEU A 88 -32.24 -16.89 -12.53
C LEU A 88 -33.51 -17.47 -13.13
N LYS A 89 -34.47 -17.78 -12.27
CA LYS A 89 -35.81 -18.19 -12.62
C LYS A 89 -36.83 -17.38 -11.82
N LEU A 90 -37.82 -16.85 -12.51
CA LEU A 90 -38.95 -16.12 -11.96
C LEU A 90 -40.19 -16.98 -12.19
N SER A 91 -41.08 -17.05 -11.22
CA SER A 91 -42.33 -17.80 -11.39
C SER A 91 -43.47 -17.05 -10.71
N ASN A 92 -44.61 -16.94 -11.39
CA ASN A 92 -45.78 -16.31 -10.80
C ASN A 92 -46.43 -17.29 -9.81
N SER A 93 -46.85 -16.81 -8.63
CA SER A 93 -47.37 -17.67 -7.56
C SER A 93 -48.90 -17.71 -7.48
N SER A 94 -49.63 -17.11 -8.44
CA SER A 94 -51.10 -17.05 -8.40
C SER A 94 -51.76 -18.13 -9.27
N GLU A 95 -52.62 -18.95 -8.66
CA GLU A 95 -53.46 -19.97 -9.32
C GLU A 95 -54.68 -19.37 -10.06
N ASN A 96 -54.99 -18.09 -9.82
CA ASN A 96 -56.08 -17.38 -10.45
C ASN A 96 -55.51 -16.19 -11.25
N ASN A 97 -56.00 -15.95 -12.47
CA ASN A 97 -55.50 -14.96 -13.44
C ASN A 97 -55.48 -13.47 -12.98
N SER A 98 -55.62 -13.19 -11.69
CA SER A 98 -55.37 -11.90 -11.04
C SER A 98 -53.97 -11.94 -10.40
N GLY A 99 -53.13 -10.95 -10.72
CA GLY A 99 -51.80 -10.81 -10.12
C GLY A 99 -50.62 -11.38 -10.90
N ASN A 100 -50.65 -11.33 -12.24
CA ASN A 100 -49.46 -11.66 -13.05
C ASN A 100 -48.47 -10.50 -13.10
N ILE A 101 -47.68 -10.37 -12.03
CA ILE A 101 -46.65 -9.32 -11.89
C ILE A 101 -45.66 -9.38 -13.05
N LEU A 102 -45.21 -10.58 -13.45
CA LEU A 102 -44.25 -10.73 -14.54
C LEU A 102 -44.84 -10.26 -15.88
N GLY A 103 -46.13 -10.52 -16.12
CA GLY A 103 -46.87 -10.02 -17.28
C GLY A 103 -47.03 -8.50 -17.25
N ALA A 104 -47.38 -7.92 -16.11
CA ALA A 104 -47.50 -6.48 -15.92
C ALA A 104 -46.17 -5.73 -16.13
N LEU A 105 -45.05 -6.34 -15.74
CA LEU A 105 -43.69 -5.84 -16.00
C LEU A 105 -43.16 -6.17 -17.41
N ASN A 106 -43.98 -6.83 -18.25
CA ASN A 106 -43.63 -7.27 -19.60
C ASN A 106 -42.36 -8.17 -19.67
N ILE A 107 -42.18 -9.02 -18.66
CA ILE A 107 -41.09 -10.00 -18.60
C ILE A 107 -41.51 -11.25 -19.38
N THR A 108 -41.01 -11.37 -20.60
CA THR A 108 -41.35 -12.47 -21.52
C THR A 108 -40.48 -13.72 -21.33
N THR A 109 -39.31 -13.58 -20.71
CA THR A 109 -38.40 -14.68 -20.38
C THR A 109 -38.30 -14.84 -18.88
N SER A 110 -38.94 -15.88 -18.34
CA SER A 110 -38.97 -16.16 -16.90
C SER A 110 -37.80 -17.01 -16.41
N SER A 111 -36.88 -17.42 -17.28
CA SER A 111 -35.65 -18.11 -16.91
C SER A 111 -34.49 -17.73 -17.81
N SER A 112 -33.33 -17.46 -17.22
CA SER A 112 -32.08 -17.17 -17.93
C SER A 112 -30.87 -17.70 -17.16
N ALA A 113 -29.80 -18.02 -17.89
CA ALA A 113 -28.51 -18.38 -17.33
C ALA A 113 -27.43 -17.47 -17.90
N GLY A 114 -26.48 -17.09 -17.06
CA GLY A 114 -25.28 -16.38 -17.46
C GLY A 114 -24.40 -17.23 -18.37
N LYS A 115 -23.35 -16.62 -18.90
CA LYS A 115 -22.38 -17.28 -19.78
C LYS A 115 -20.98 -17.01 -19.26
N ASP A 116 -20.15 -18.05 -19.30
CA ASP A 116 -18.73 -17.89 -18.97
C ASP A 116 -18.01 -17.14 -20.10
N ALA A 117 -17.03 -16.34 -19.70
CA ALA A 117 -16.00 -15.85 -20.59
C ALA A 117 -15.10 -17.01 -21.01
N ILE A 118 -14.86 -17.11 -22.32
CA ILE A 118 -14.00 -18.14 -22.90
C ILE A 118 -12.95 -17.42 -23.74
N VAL A 119 -11.68 -17.63 -23.41
CA VAL A 119 -10.54 -17.12 -24.17
C VAL A 119 -9.52 -18.24 -24.40
N ASN A 120 -8.80 -18.14 -25.50
CA ASN A 120 -7.61 -18.95 -25.74
C ASN A 120 -6.40 -18.03 -25.55
N ILE A 121 -5.44 -18.45 -24.74
CA ILE A 121 -4.22 -17.69 -24.46
C ILE A 121 -3.04 -18.51 -24.98
N LYS A 122 -2.18 -17.87 -25.76
CA LYS A 122 -0.93 -18.44 -26.26
C LYS A 122 0.24 -17.85 -25.47
N GLU A 123 1.04 -18.71 -24.87
CA GLU A 123 2.25 -18.31 -24.14
C GLU A 123 3.44 -18.11 -25.10
N PRO A 124 4.49 -17.37 -24.67
CA PRO A 124 5.67 -17.11 -25.52
C PRO A 124 6.43 -18.36 -25.97
N ASP A 125 6.31 -19.48 -25.24
CA ASP A 125 6.87 -20.78 -25.60
C ASP A 125 6.07 -21.52 -26.68
N GLY A 126 4.92 -20.96 -27.10
CA GLY A 126 4.01 -21.52 -28.08
C GLY A 126 2.88 -22.37 -27.49
N THR A 127 2.83 -22.57 -26.17
CA THR A 127 1.78 -23.35 -25.50
C THR A 127 0.45 -22.60 -25.55
N GLU A 128 -0.63 -23.27 -25.94
CA GLU A 128 -1.97 -22.69 -26.02
C GLU A 128 -2.90 -23.29 -24.95
N GLY A 129 -3.58 -22.43 -24.20
CA GLY A 129 -4.50 -22.82 -23.14
C GLY A 129 -5.88 -22.21 -23.29
N ARG A 130 -6.93 -23.04 -23.22
CA ARG A 130 -8.32 -22.58 -23.14
C ARG A 130 -8.66 -22.21 -21.70
N VAL A 131 -9.02 -20.95 -21.49
CA VAL A 131 -9.39 -20.40 -20.18
C VAL A 131 -10.89 -20.11 -20.17
N VAL A 132 -11.58 -20.71 -19.20
CA VAL A 132 -13.01 -20.49 -18.94
C VAL A 132 -13.16 -19.83 -17.57
N ARG A 133 -13.88 -18.71 -17.52
CA ARG A 133 -14.05 -17.91 -16.30
C ARG A 133 -15.47 -17.35 -16.22
N ALA A 134 -16.03 -17.36 -15.02
CA ALA A 134 -17.35 -16.77 -14.77
C ALA A 134 -17.36 -15.24 -14.97
N ASN A 135 -16.24 -14.57 -14.72
CA ASN A 135 -16.09 -13.11 -14.81
C ASN A 135 -15.23 -12.72 -16.02
N ASN A 136 -15.48 -11.52 -16.56
CA ASN A 136 -14.67 -10.93 -17.62
C ASN A 136 -13.31 -10.42 -17.13
N LYS A 137 -13.14 -10.26 -15.82
CA LYS A 137 -11.86 -9.90 -15.19
C LYS A 137 -11.33 -11.07 -14.38
N PHE A 138 -10.12 -11.52 -14.71
CA PHE A 138 -9.50 -12.68 -14.08
C PHE A 138 -7.97 -12.65 -14.23
N THR A 139 -7.28 -13.46 -13.43
CA THR A 139 -5.82 -13.59 -13.47
C THR A 139 -5.42 -14.96 -14.01
N VAL A 140 -4.41 -15.00 -14.87
CA VAL A 140 -3.71 -16.21 -15.32
C VAL A 140 -2.23 -15.87 -15.38
N ASN A 141 -1.36 -16.72 -14.80
CA ASN A 141 0.09 -16.53 -14.78
C ASN A 141 0.51 -15.11 -14.33
N ASP A 142 -0.09 -14.61 -13.24
CA ASP A 142 0.12 -13.27 -12.67
C ASP A 142 -0.21 -12.08 -13.60
N VAL A 143 -0.81 -12.34 -14.77
CA VAL A 143 -1.36 -11.32 -15.66
C VAL A 143 -2.86 -11.17 -15.40
N VAL A 144 -3.29 -9.94 -15.14
CA VAL A 144 -4.71 -9.60 -14.97
C VAL A 144 -5.30 -9.28 -16.34
N TYR A 145 -6.23 -10.11 -16.79
CA TYR A 145 -7.02 -9.91 -18.00
C TYR A 145 -8.34 -9.23 -17.63
N ASP A 146 -8.73 -8.22 -18.40
CA ASP A 146 -10.01 -7.52 -18.28
C ASP A 146 -10.66 -7.44 -19.67
N LEU A 147 -11.51 -8.42 -19.97
CA LEU A 147 -12.14 -8.57 -21.27
C LEU A 147 -13.24 -7.52 -21.45
N LYS A 148 -13.08 -6.68 -22.47
CA LYS A 148 -14.06 -5.63 -22.80
C LYS A 148 -14.99 -6.04 -23.92
N GLU A 149 -14.46 -6.66 -24.95
CA GLU A 149 -15.20 -7.03 -26.15
C GLU A 149 -14.73 -8.36 -26.70
N LYS A 150 -15.59 -9.00 -27.50
CA LYS A 150 -15.26 -10.25 -28.19
C LYS A 150 -14.43 -9.92 -29.43
N SER A 151 -13.26 -10.57 -29.58
CA SER A 151 -12.47 -10.44 -30.83
C SER A 151 -13.26 -10.94 -32.04
N THR A 152 -13.20 -10.20 -33.14
CA THR A 152 -13.89 -10.47 -34.41
C THR A 152 -12.99 -11.12 -35.47
N GLY A 153 -12.02 -11.94 -35.04
CA GLY A 153 -11.26 -12.81 -35.96
C GLY A 153 -9.77 -12.48 -36.09
N SER A 154 -9.25 -11.51 -35.34
CA SER A 154 -7.80 -11.28 -35.24
C SER A 154 -7.31 -11.63 -33.84
N GLU A 155 -6.19 -12.35 -33.77
CA GLU A 155 -5.47 -12.59 -32.53
C GLU A 155 -4.97 -11.25 -31.98
N MET A 156 -5.09 -11.05 -30.67
CA MET A 156 -4.56 -9.85 -30.02
C MET A 156 -3.21 -10.19 -29.42
N GLU A 157 -2.15 -9.63 -29.99
CA GLU A 157 -0.80 -9.74 -29.45
C GLU A 157 -0.54 -8.63 -28.43
N PHE A 158 0.05 -8.99 -27.30
CA PHE A 158 0.54 -8.03 -26.32
C PHE A 158 1.90 -8.48 -25.81
N THR A 159 2.78 -7.52 -25.53
CA THR A 159 4.13 -7.79 -25.02
C THR A 159 4.20 -7.39 -23.56
N VAL A 160 4.59 -8.34 -22.72
CA VAL A 160 4.92 -8.05 -21.32
C VAL A 160 6.38 -7.62 -21.26
N THR A 161 6.63 -6.35 -20.91
CA THR A 161 7.98 -5.81 -20.74
C THR A 161 8.29 -5.57 -19.27
N LYS A 162 9.54 -5.79 -18.87
CA LYS A 162 10.01 -5.47 -17.52
C LYS A 162 9.91 -3.95 -17.32
N SER A 163 9.12 -3.51 -16.35
CA SER A 163 9.04 -2.08 -15.99
C SER A 163 10.26 -1.67 -15.18
N THR A 164 11.31 -1.21 -15.86
CA THR A 164 12.58 -0.77 -15.24
C THR A 164 12.48 0.62 -14.61
N GLN A 165 11.56 1.46 -15.09
CA GLN A 165 11.39 2.84 -14.64
C GLN A 165 11.13 2.94 -13.13
N LYS A 166 10.27 2.09 -12.58
CA LYS A 166 9.99 2.08 -11.14
C LYS A 166 11.25 1.79 -10.31
N GLY A 167 12.09 0.87 -10.76
CA GLY A 167 13.36 0.56 -10.08
C GLY A 167 14.34 1.72 -10.11
N ILE A 168 14.44 2.40 -11.25
CA ILE A 168 15.26 3.61 -11.41
C ILE A 168 14.78 4.72 -10.48
N ASP A 169 13.46 4.98 -10.44
CA ASP A 169 12.88 6.04 -9.60
C ASP A 169 13.08 5.76 -8.11
N LEU A 170 12.96 4.50 -7.67
CA LEU A 170 13.24 4.10 -6.30
C LEU A 170 14.70 4.35 -5.90
N ILE A 171 15.66 4.02 -6.78
CA ILE A 171 17.09 4.29 -6.52
C ILE A 171 17.35 5.79 -6.47
N LYS A 172 16.76 6.58 -7.38
CA LYS A 172 16.88 8.05 -7.35
C LYS A 172 16.36 8.62 -6.04
N GLY A 173 15.16 8.22 -5.61
CA GLY A 173 14.56 8.66 -4.34
C GLY A 173 15.43 8.29 -3.14
N PHE A 174 15.95 7.06 -3.11
CA PHE A 174 16.88 6.62 -2.08
C PHE A 174 18.15 7.50 -2.00
N ILE A 175 18.75 7.83 -3.15
CA ILE A 175 19.94 8.70 -3.19
C ILE A 175 19.61 10.12 -2.73
N GLU A 176 18.45 10.64 -3.09
CA GLU A 176 17.98 11.93 -2.60
C GLU A 176 17.86 11.94 -1.07
N ASP A 177 17.23 10.91 -0.50
CA ASP A 177 17.06 10.79 0.96
C ASP A 177 18.40 10.60 1.68
N TYR A 178 19.32 9.80 1.13
CA TYR A 178 20.69 9.70 1.63
C TYR A 178 21.39 11.07 1.62
N ASN A 179 21.28 11.82 0.52
CA ASN A 179 21.90 13.15 0.39
C ASN A 179 21.32 14.16 1.39
N LYS A 180 20.00 14.12 1.64
CA LYS A 180 19.34 14.91 2.70
C LYS A 180 19.83 14.51 4.08
N LEU A 181 20.01 13.21 4.34
CA LEU A 181 20.55 12.72 5.61
C LEU A 181 21.98 13.19 5.86
N VAL A 182 22.85 13.10 4.84
CA VAL A 182 24.23 13.62 4.88
C VAL A 182 24.22 15.11 5.18
N GLU A 183 23.39 15.90 4.49
CA GLU A 183 23.30 17.34 4.71
C GLU A 183 22.83 17.69 6.12
N LYS A 184 21.75 17.06 6.58
CA LYS A 184 21.22 17.26 7.93
C LYS A 184 22.26 16.90 8.99
N THR A 185 22.95 15.78 8.81
CA THR A 185 23.95 15.30 9.77
C THR A 185 25.16 16.21 9.80
N ASN A 186 25.70 16.60 8.64
CA ASN A 186 26.83 17.54 8.55
C ASN A 186 26.49 18.89 9.20
N LYS A 187 25.27 19.40 8.99
CA LYS A 187 24.81 20.61 9.66
C LYS A 187 24.86 20.44 11.18
N LEU A 188 24.26 19.38 11.71
CA LEU A 188 24.20 19.12 13.16
C LEU A 188 25.56 18.86 13.80
N THR A 189 26.49 18.22 13.10
CA THR A 189 27.83 17.89 13.64
C THR A 189 28.84 19.02 13.51
N THR A 190 28.60 20.02 12.66
CA THR A 190 29.50 21.18 12.44
C THR A 190 28.99 22.47 13.07
N GLU A 191 27.68 22.57 13.33
CA GLU A 191 27.06 23.76 13.92
C GLU A 191 27.70 24.15 15.25
N LYS A 192 28.04 25.44 15.38
CA LYS A 192 28.67 25.96 16.59
C LYS A 192 27.61 26.26 17.65
N LYS A 193 27.89 25.84 18.89
CA LYS A 193 27.06 26.20 20.05
C LYS A 193 26.94 27.71 20.19
N ASN A 194 25.71 28.18 20.35
CA ASN A 194 25.45 29.59 20.62
C ASN A 194 25.34 29.85 22.12
N TYR A 195 26.43 30.31 22.74
CA TYR A 195 26.49 30.56 24.18
C TYR A 195 25.55 31.68 24.68
N LYS A 196 24.98 32.49 23.78
CA LYS A 196 24.02 33.54 24.15
C LYS A 196 22.63 32.98 24.49
N PHE A 197 22.32 31.76 24.07
CA PHE A 197 21.01 31.13 24.26
C PHE A 197 21.15 29.93 25.18
N SER A 198 20.81 30.13 26.45
CA SER A 198 20.74 29.04 27.43
C SER A 198 19.36 28.37 27.37
N PRO A 199 19.23 27.11 27.82
CA PRO A 199 17.93 26.46 27.99
C PRO A 199 17.02 27.32 28.88
N LEU A 200 15.76 27.52 28.44
CA LEU A 200 14.78 28.29 29.20
C LEU A 200 14.26 27.47 30.39
N THR A 201 14.08 28.13 31.53
CA THR A 201 13.35 27.54 32.66
C THR A 201 11.85 27.52 32.38
N GLU A 202 11.10 26.68 33.11
CA GLU A 202 9.65 26.61 32.95
C GLU A 202 8.96 27.95 33.23
N ASP A 203 9.47 28.75 34.17
CA ASP A 203 8.91 30.08 34.45
C ASP A 203 9.21 31.08 33.33
N GLN A 204 10.42 31.05 32.75
CA GLN A 204 10.74 31.86 31.57
C GLN A 204 9.86 31.50 30.37
N LYS A 205 9.56 30.21 30.19
CA LYS A 205 8.65 29.76 29.13
C LYS A 205 7.23 30.30 29.32
N LYS A 206 6.71 30.33 30.55
CA LYS A 206 5.36 30.88 30.85
C LYS A 206 5.25 32.37 30.52
N GLU A 207 6.35 33.10 30.59
CA GLU A 207 6.40 34.55 30.32
C GLU A 207 6.65 34.90 28.83
N MET A 208 6.95 33.90 27.99
CA MET A 208 7.27 34.09 26.57
C MET A 208 6.15 33.61 25.65
N LYS A 209 6.09 34.16 24.44
CA LYS A 209 5.19 33.67 23.38
C LYS A 209 5.75 32.37 22.78
N GLU A 210 4.86 31.46 22.37
CA GLU A 210 5.27 30.16 21.81
C GLU A 210 6.26 30.25 20.65
N ASP A 211 6.09 31.20 19.73
CA ASP A 211 7.00 31.38 18.60
C ASP A 211 8.40 31.84 19.04
N ASP A 212 8.47 32.66 20.09
CA ASP A 212 9.74 33.11 20.66
C ASP A 212 10.42 31.98 21.42
N ILE A 213 9.64 31.15 22.13
CA ILE A 213 10.13 29.92 22.79
C ILE A 213 10.74 28.99 21.75
N LYS A 214 10.03 28.69 20.65
CA LYS A 214 10.52 27.80 19.58
C LYS A 214 11.84 28.30 18.99
N LYS A 215 11.91 29.58 18.61
CA LYS A 215 13.13 30.19 18.06
C LYS A 215 14.28 30.20 19.06
N TRP A 216 13.99 30.42 20.34
CA TRP A 216 14.97 30.39 21.40
C TRP A 216 15.50 28.97 21.62
N GLU A 217 14.61 27.99 21.70
CA GLU A 217 14.97 26.58 21.86
C GLU A 217 15.78 26.06 20.67
N GLU A 218 15.44 26.43 19.43
CA GLU A 218 16.24 26.09 18.25
C GLU A 218 17.68 26.61 18.39
N LYS A 219 17.85 27.87 18.80
CA LYS A 219 19.17 28.47 19.02
C LYS A 219 19.90 27.87 20.23
N ALA A 220 19.18 27.49 21.28
CA ALA A 220 19.75 26.83 22.45
C ALA A 220 20.18 25.39 22.14
N LYS A 221 19.48 24.70 21.23
CA LYS A 221 19.79 23.34 20.76
C LYS A 221 20.94 23.30 19.74
N ALA A 222 21.27 24.44 19.14
CA ALA A 222 22.36 24.55 18.18
C ALA A 222 23.69 24.03 18.74
N GLY A 223 24.35 23.16 17.97
CA GLY A 223 25.65 22.59 18.33
C GLY A 223 25.65 21.57 19.48
N ILE A 224 24.48 21.07 19.92
CA ILE A 224 24.41 19.96 20.91
C ILE A 224 25.05 18.68 20.37
N ILE A 225 24.86 18.39 19.07
CA ILE A 225 25.35 17.18 18.39
C ILE A 225 26.76 17.41 17.80
N LYS A 226 27.33 18.61 17.98
CA LYS A 226 28.62 18.96 17.39
C LYS A 226 29.71 17.99 17.88
N GLY A 227 30.40 17.35 16.94
CA GLY A 227 31.47 16.39 17.25
C GLY A 227 31.00 15.12 17.96
N ASP A 228 29.73 14.74 17.82
CA ASP A 228 29.22 13.51 18.42
C ASP A 228 29.86 12.26 17.76
N PRO A 229 30.68 11.50 18.49
CA PRO A 229 31.45 10.41 17.90
C PRO A 229 30.58 9.24 17.40
N TYR A 230 29.36 9.08 17.92
CA TYR A 230 28.46 8.01 17.47
C TYR A 230 27.74 8.37 16.18
N VAL A 231 27.29 9.62 16.06
CA VAL A 231 26.64 10.11 14.84
C VAL A 231 27.66 10.15 13.69
N GLU A 232 28.87 10.65 13.95
CA GLU A 232 29.94 10.68 12.94
C GLU A 232 30.36 9.27 12.50
N ARG A 233 30.40 8.31 13.44
CA ARG A 233 30.72 6.91 13.12
C ARG A 233 29.61 6.27 12.29
N MET A 234 28.35 6.44 12.66
CA MET A 234 27.21 5.92 11.89
C MET A 234 27.26 6.38 10.42
N MET A 235 27.48 7.68 10.19
CA MET A 235 27.57 8.20 8.82
C MET A 235 28.79 7.70 8.07
N ARG A 236 29.91 7.47 8.76
CA ARG A 236 31.11 6.87 8.17
C ARG A 236 30.86 5.42 7.77
N ASP A 237 30.20 4.65 8.62
CA ASP A 237 29.84 3.26 8.37
C ASP A 237 28.91 3.18 7.15
N ILE A 238 27.87 4.01 7.08
CA ILE A 238 26.95 4.09 5.92
C ILE A 238 27.74 4.46 4.66
N ARG A 239 28.59 5.49 4.74
CA ARG A 239 29.40 5.93 3.60
C ARG A 239 30.32 4.83 3.08
N SER A 240 30.87 4.00 3.97
CA SER A 240 31.78 2.92 3.59
C SER A 240 31.12 1.87 2.69
N ILE A 241 29.81 1.64 2.83
CA ILE A 241 29.05 0.66 2.04
C ILE A 241 29.16 0.95 0.55
N PHE A 242 29.12 2.22 0.14
CA PHE A 242 29.13 2.60 -1.28
C PHE A 242 30.48 2.31 -1.98
N PHE A 243 31.52 1.95 -1.23
CA PHE A 243 32.84 1.59 -1.75
C PHE A 243 33.16 0.10 -1.60
N GLN A 244 32.33 -0.64 -0.87
CA GLN A 244 32.54 -2.06 -0.65
C GLN A 244 31.94 -2.88 -1.79
N LYS A 245 32.66 -3.90 -2.23
CA LYS A 245 32.14 -4.88 -3.19
C LYS A 245 31.05 -5.74 -2.54
N VAL A 246 30.03 -6.09 -3.32
CA VAL A 246 29.04 -7.13 -2.97
C VAL A 246 29.51 -8.44 -3.58
N GLU A 247 29.70 -9.45 -2.75
CA GLU A 247 30.09 -10.78 -3.19
C GLU A 247 28.99 -11.41 -4.05
N GLY A 248 29.38 -12.05 -5.15
CA GLY A 248 28.43 -12.52 -6.16
C GLY A 248 27.85 -11.44 -7.08
N SER A 249 28.13 -10.15 -6.83
CA SER A 249 27.76 -9.07 -7.76
C SER A 249 28.89 -8.80 -8.75
N GLU A 250 28.57 -8.90 -10.04
CA GLU A 250 29.48 -8.51 -11.14
C GLU A 250 29.48 -6.99 -11.38
N VAL A 251 28.44 -6.30 -10.91
CA VAL A 251 28.29 -4.84 -11.04
C VAL A 251 28.64 -4.14 -9.73
N SER A 252 29.12 -2.90 -9.84
CA SER A 252 29.35 -1.99 -8.72
C SER A 252 28.50 -0.73 -8.86
N LEU A 253 28.38 0.06 -7.80
CA LEU A 253 27.70 1.35 -7.85
C LEU A 253 28.27 2.28 -8.92
N GLN A 254 29.60 2.30 -9.03
CA GLN A 254 30.32 3.13 -9.99
C GLN A 254 30.02 2.69 -11.43
N SER A 255 29.93 1.37 -11.68
CA SER A 255 29.62 0.84 -13.02
C SER A 255 28.19 1.16 -13.46
N ILE A 256 27.25 1.30 -12.52
CA ILE A 256 25.86 1.70 -12.81
C ILE A 256 25.63 3.22 -12.74
N GLY A 257 26.70 4.02 -12.66
CA GLY A 257 26.62 5.48 -12.72
C GLY A 257 26.43 6.18 -11.38
N ILE A 258 26.51 5.47 -10.25
CA ILE A 258 26.41 6.07 -8.91
C ILE A 258 27.81 6.30 -8.33
N ASN A 259 28.14 7.55 -8.05
CA ASN A 259 29.46 7.96 -7.57
C ASN A 259 29.34 8.95 -6.42
N THR A 260 30.37 9.08 -5.59
CA THR A 260 30.47 10.21 -4.66
C THR A 260 30.64 11.53 -5.41
N THR A 261 30.07 12.62 -4.89
CA THR A 261 30.31 13.94 -5.46
C THR A 261 31.78 14.32 -5.35
N LYS A 262 32.27 15.09 -6.34
CA LYS A 262 33.68 15.52 -6.39
C LYS A 262 34.02 16.53 -5.29
N ASN A 263 33.02 17.26 -4.79
CA ASN A 263 33.20 18.28 -3.80
C ASN A 263 33.31 17.67 -2.40
N TYR A 264 34.52 17.63 -1.84
CA TYR A 264 34.76 17.10 -0.50
C TYR A 264 33.94 17.83 0.59
N LYS A 265 33.57 19.10 0.36
CA LYS A 265 32.76 19.91 1.30
C LYS A 265 31.30 19.45 1.38
N GLU A 266 30.84 18.66 0.41
CA GLU A 266 29.52 18.05 0.44
C GLU A 266 29.45 16.80 1.33
N GLY A 267 30.56 16.44 1.99
CA GLY A 267 30.56 15.46 3.08
C GLY A 267 30.18 14.04 2.67
N GLY A 268 30.30 13.70 1.39
CA GLY A 268 30.03 12.35 0.90
C GLY A 268 28.66 12.11 0.31
N LYS A 269 28.00 13.17 -0.19
CA LYS A 269 26.84 13.05 -1.07
C LYS A 269 27.16 12.16 -2.28
N LEU A 270 26.12 11.55 -2.83
CA LEU A 270 26.18 10.76 -4.06
C LEU A 270 25.62 11.56 -5.24
N ALA A 271 26.21 11.34 -6.40
CA ALA A 271 25.78 11.82 -7.70
C ALA A 271 25.36 10.62 -8.57
N ILE A 272 24.32 10.82 -9.37
CA ILE A 272 23.78 9.83 -10.30
C ILE A 272 24.07 10.30 -11.73
N ASP A 273 24.69 9.44 -12.52
CA ASP A 273 24.68 9.50 -13.98
C ASP A 273 23.43 8.76 -14.47
N GLU A 274 22.39 9.52 -14.82
CA GLU A 274 21.08 8.94 -15.16
C GLU A 274 21.13 8.08 -16.42
N GLU A 275 21.98 8.43 -17.38
CA GLU A 275 22.11 7.69 -18.63
C GLU A 275 22.74 6.31 -18.37
N LYS A 276 23.81 6.25 -17.56
CA LYS A 276 24.41 4.98 -17.15
C LYS A 276 23.48 4.13 -16.31
N LEU A 277 22.72 4.74 -15.39
CA LEU A 277 21.76 4.01 -14.58
C LEU A 277 20.64 3.43 -15.44
N LYS A 278 20.07 4.21 -16.36
CA LYS A 278 19.06 3.74 -17.32
C LYS A 278 19.60 2.61 -18.19
N LYS A 279 20.82 2.76 -18.70
CA LYS A 279 21.50 1.74 -19.51
C LYS A 279 21.68 0.43 -18.74
N ALA A 280 22.21 0.49 -17.51
CA ALA A 280 22.40 -0.70 -16.66
C ALA A 280 21.07 -1.44 -16.40
N PHE A 281 19.99 -0.71 -16.14
CA PHE A 281 18.65 -1.29 -15.98
C PHE A 281 18.06 -1.87 -17.26
N THR A 282 18.45 -1.36 -18.42
CA THR A 282 17.97 -1.84 -19.72
C THR A 282 18.71 -3.12 -20.14
N GLU A 283 20.02 -3.17 -19.89
CA GLU A 283 20.88 -4.30 -20.23
C GLU A 283 20.67 -5.49 -19.27
N ASP A 284 20.70 -5.25 -17.96
CA ASP A 284 20.56 -6.32 -16.96
C ASP A 284 19.93 -5.81 -15.65
N PRO A 285 18.59 -5.67 -15.61
CA PRO A 285 17.90 -5.17 -14.42
C PRO A 285 18.05 -6.09 -13.21
N GLU A 286 18.24 -7.40 -13.43
CA GLU A 286 18.34 -8.38 -12.34
C GLU A 286 19.65 -8.18 -11.58
N LYS A 287 20.78 -8.00 -12.28
CA LYS A 287 22.06 -7.67 -11.62
C LYS A 287 22.00 -6.38 -10.83
N VAL A 288 21.34 -5.35 -11.36
CA VAL A 288 21.17 -4.08 -10.63
C VAL A 288 20.31 -4.28 -9.39
N ILE A 289 19.17 -4.95 -9.49
CA ILE A 289 18.29 -5.25 -8.35
C ILE A 289 19.03 -6.07 -7.29
N GLN A 290 19.78 -7.08 -7.71
CA GLN A 290 20.58 -7.94 -6.84
C GLN A 290 21.62 -7.13 -6.06
N LEU A 291 22.37 -6.23 -6.70
CA LEU A 291 23.36 -5.37 -6.04
C LEU A 291 22.78 -4.63 -4.82
N PHE A 292 21.53 -4.16 -4.92
CA PHE A 292 20.87 -3.44 -3.83
C PHE A 292 20.17 -4.35 -2.82
N THR A 293 19.56 -5.44 -3.27
CA THR A 293 18.56 -6.20 -2.48
C THR A 293 19.01 -7.60 -2.05
N GLN A 294 20.15 -8.10 -2.55
CA GLN A 294 20.67 -9.44 -2.25
C GLN A 294 20.70 -9.68 -0.74
N LYS A 295 20.12 -10.80 -0.31
CA LYS A 295 20.19 -11.25 1.07
C LYS A 295 21.43 -12.12 1.25
N SER A 296 22.04 -12.05 2.43
CA SER A 296 23.07 -13.01 2.79
C SER A 296 22.47 -14.41 2.86
N THR A 297 23.17 -15.38 2.28
CA THR A 297 22.80 -16.79 2.30
C THR A 297 23.14 -17.44 3.64
N THR A 298 24.22 -16.99 4.27
CA THR A 298 24.70 -17.52 5.55
C THR A 298 23.90 -16.98 6.73
N HIS A 299 23.62 -15.67 6.73
CA HIS A 299 22.82 -15.01 7.75
C HIS A 299 21.70 -14.23 7.07
N SER A 300 20.51 -14.82 6.94
CA SER A 300 19.43 -14.25 6.12
C SER A 300 18.80 -12.97 6.65
N SER A 301 18.89 -12.72 7.96
CA SER A 301 18.26 -11.59 8.63
C SER A 301 19.23 -10.88 9.58
N TYR A 302 18.89 -9.63 9.91
CA TYR A 302 19.62 -8.86 10.90
C TYR A 302 19.59 -9.59 12.25
N ASN A 303 20.75 -9.71 12.88
CA ASN A 303 20.88 -10.20 14.24
C ASN A 303 21.93 -9.34 14.99
N PRO A 304 21.54 -8.67 16.11
CA PRO A 304 22.44 -7.81 16.87
C PRO A 304 23.52 -8.60 17.63
N ASP A 305 23.37 -9.92 17.75
CA ASP A 305 24.23 -10.79 18.54
C ASP A 305 25.32 -11.51 17.73
N LEU A 306 25.39 -11.26 16.41
CA LEU A 306 26.44 -11.79 15.55
C LEU A 306 27.83 -11.33 16.01
N SER A 307 28.79 -12.25 15.97
CA SER A 307 30.21 -11.94 16.14
C SER A 307 30.72 -11.06 14.99
N GLN A 308 31.90 -10.45 15.16
CA GLN A 308 32.50 -9.62 14.12
C GLN A 308 32.78 -10.40 12.83
N GLU A 309 33.17 -11.67 12.92
CA GLU A 309 33.44 -12.51 11.75
C GLU A 309 32.15 -12.87 11.02
N GLU A 310 31.10 -13.28 11.74
CA GLU A 310 29.78 -13.54 11.15
C GLU A 310 29.19 -12.27 10.50
N ARG A 311 29.39 -11.11 11.13
CA ARG A 311 28.95 -9.83 10.59
C ARG A 311 29.70 -9.48 9.31
N LYS A 312 30.99 -9.79 9.22
CA LYS A 312 31.81 -9.59 8.02
C LYS A 312 31.32 -10.47 6.87
N VAL A 313 31.00 -11.75 7.14
CA VAL A 313 30.41 -12.66 6.16
C VAL A 313 29.04 -12.14 5.68
N ARG A 314 28.14 -11.82 6.61
CA ARG A 314 26.83 -11.24 6.25
C ARG A 314 27.00 -9.98 5.41
N ASN A 315 27.93 -9.10 5.79
CA ASN A 315 28.21 -7.89 5.06
C ASN A 315 28.74 -8.18 3.65
N SER A 316 29.67 -9.12 3.43
CA SER A 316 30.18 -9.40 2.08
C SER A 316 29.08 -9.91 1.15
N GLU A 317 28.22 -10.80 1.66
CA GLU A 317 27.16 -11.44 0.89
C GLU A 317 25.93 -10.55 0.64
N GLN A 318 25.60 -9.61 1.52
CA GLN A 318 24.35 -8.86 1.38
C GLN A 318 24.49 -7.60 0.51
N GLY A 319 23.41 -7.23 -0.17
CA GLY A 319 23.27 -6.04 -1.00
C GLY A 319 23.23 -4.75 -0.18
N ILE A 320 23.37 -3.63 -0.87
CA ILE A 320 23.59 -2.30 -0.27
C ILE A 320 22.48 -1.90 0.71
N PHE A 321 21.22 -2.12 0.37
CA PHE A 321 20.10 -1.72 1.23
C PHE A 321 20.09 -2.50 2.54
N ASN A 322 20.37 -3.81 2.49
CA ASN A 322 20.45 -4.64 3.69
C ASN A 322 21.62 -4.21 4.58
N ARG A 323 22.77 -3.85 4.01
CA ARG A 323 23.92 -3.32 4.79
C ARG A 323 23.57 -2.01 5.50
N ILE A 324 22.84 -1.11 4.81
CA ILE A 324 22.43 0.19 5.38
C ILE A 324 21.39 -0.03 6.48
N GLU A 325 20.42 -0.91 6.26
CA GLU A 325 19.42 -1.29 7.26
C GLU A 325 20.08 -1.86 8.52
N ASP A 326 21.05 -2.75 8.34
CA ASP A 326 21.87 -3.34 9.41
C ASP A 326 22.55 -2.26 10.27
N ILE A 327 23.14 -1.23 9.64
CA ILE A 327 23.72 -0.09 10.37
C ILE A 327 22.63 0.68 11.11
N PHE A 328 21.52 1.03 10.45
CA PHE A 328 20.43 1.73 11.14
C PHE A 328 19.93 0.96 12.35
N LYS A 329 19.83 -0.37 12.27
CA LYS A 329 19.45 -1.21 13.40
C LYS A 329 20.51 -1.20 14.50
N ASP A 330 21.80 -1.28 14.19
CA ASP A 330 22.84 -1.20 15.23
C ASP A 330 22.78 0.11 16.03
N TYR A 331 22.46 1.23 15.37
CA TYR A 331 22.40 2.53 16.02
C TYR A 331 21.03 2.87 16.61
N ALA A 332 19.93 2.43 16.02
CA ALA A 332 18.58 2.91 16.33
C ALA A 332 17.55 1.81 16.64
N ARG A 333 17.93 0.53 16.74
CA ARG A 333 16.97 -0.53 17.11
C ARG A 333 16.34 -0.29 18.49
N THR A 334 15.05 -0.59 18.58
CA THR A 334 14.30 -0.59 19.84
C THR A 334 14.37 -1.94 20.54
N GLY A 335 14.44 -3.06 19.81
CA GLY A 335 14.59 -4.41 20.40
C GLY A 335 15.89 -4.55 21.20
N LEU A 336 15.95 -5.51 22.12
CA LEU A 336 17.13 -5.80 22.96
C LEU A 336 18.06 -6.82 22.27
N ASN A 337 19.36 -6.75 22.56
CA ASN A 337 20.32 -7.81 22.25
C ASN A 337 20.45 -8.78 23.46
N LYS A 338 21.29 -9.81 23.35
CA LYS A 338 21.52 -10.79 24.44
C LYS A 338 21.98 -10.16 25.75
N ASP A 339 22.68 -9.02 25.67
CA ASP A 339 23.23 -8.29 26.81
C ASP A 339 22.24 -7.26 27.39
N GLY A 340 21.02 -7.17 26.83
CA GLY A 340 19.97 -6.26 27.30
C GLY A 340 20.12 -4.80 26.87
N TYR A 341 21.01 -4.50 25.92
CA TYR A 341 21.19 -3.16 25.35
C TYR A 341 20.33 -2.97 24.11
N ARG A 342 19.91 -1.72 23.85
CA ARG A 342 19.25 -1.23 22.63
C ARG A 342 20.28 -0.67 21.63
N GLY A 343 19.79 -0.05 20.55
CA GLY A 343 20.65 0.65 19.60
C GLY A 343 21.50 1.74 20.26
N ILE A 344 22.71 1.96 19.74
CA ILE A 344 23.73 2.83 20.34
C ILE A 344 23.21 4.24 20.65
N LEU A 345 22.41 4.83 19.75
CA LEU A 345 21.86 6.18 19.94
C LEU A 345 20.74 6.19 20.99
N LEU A 346 19.96 5.12 21.13
CA LEU A 346 18.94 5.01 22.18
C LEU A 346 19.59 4.84 23.55
N GLU A 347 20.64 4.02 23.66
CA GLU A 347 21.41 3.88 24.91
C GLU A 347 22.10 5.20 25.31
N LYS A 348 22.40 6.05 24.34
CA LYS A 348 22.94 7.38 24.58
C LYS A 348 21.86 8.39 25.00
N ALA A 349 20.84 8.57 24.18
CA ALA A 349 19.86 9.65 24.32
C ALA A 349 18.68 9.30 25.23
N GLY A 350 18.28 8.02 25.26
CA GLY A 350 17.05 7.56 25.87
C GLY A 350 15.85 7.70 24.94
N GLU A 351 14.85 6.84 25.14
CA GLU A 351 13.54 6.89 24.49
C GLU A 351 12.46 6.80 25.58
N ILE A 352 11.43 7.66 25.46
CA ILE A 352 10.32 7.75 26.42
C ILE A 352 9.54 6.43 26.43
N GLY A 353 9.16 5.96 27.62
CA GLY A 353 8.35 4.76 27.78
C GLY A 353 9.14 3.46 27.85
N ASN A 354 10.49 3.52 27.86
CA ASN A 354 11.31 2.33 28.03
C ASN A 354 12.46 2.51 29.04
N THR A 355 13.24 1.45 29.26
CA THR A 355 14.31 1.42 30.26
C THR A 355 15.40 2.48 30.04
N THR A 356 15.65 2.90 28.80
CA THR A 356 16.66 3.90 28.46
C THR A 356 16.23 5.31 28.86
N GLU A 357 14.93 5.59 29.01
CA GLU A 357 14.41 6.89 29.47
C GLU A 357 15.13 7.37 30.74
N LYS A 358 15.31 6.45 31.70
CA LYS A 358 15.91 6.74 33.01
C LYS A 358 17.38 6.35 33.10
N ASN A 359 17.86 5.47 32.22
CA ASN A 359 19.17 4.82 32.36
C ASN A 359 20.13 5.08 31.20
N SER A 360 19.75 5.88 30.20
CA SER A 360 20.64 6.31 29.12
C SER A 360 21.84 7.09 29.64
N LEU A 361 22.87 7.22 28.82
CA LEU A 361 24.05 8.01 29.14
C LEU A 361 23.69 9.46 29.49
N LEU A 362 22.81 10.08 28.70
CA LEU A 362 22.40 11.46 28.94
C LEU A 362 21.50 11.58 30.17
N SER A 363 20.54 10.67 30.39
CA SER A 363 19.67 10.69 31.57
C SER A 363 20.46 10.52 32.87
N LYS A 364 21.48 9.66 32.88
CA LYS A 364 22.38 9.52 34.04
C LYS A 364 23.16 10.81 34.30
N LYS A 365 23.72 11.43 33.26
CA LYS A 365 24.43 12.71 33.38
C LYS A 365 23.53 13.85 33.87
N ILE A 366 22.27 13.88 33.44
CA ILE A 366 21.29 14.86 33.91
C ILE A 366 21.04 14.66 35.41
N LYS A 367 20.75 13.42 35.85
CA LYS A 367 20.55 13.10 37.27
C LYS A 367 21.75 13.46 38.14
N ASP A 368 22.97 13.25 37.65
CA ASP A 368 24.19 13.62 38.39
C ASP A 368 24.31 15.14 38.54
N LYS A 369 23.87 15.91 37.52
CA LYS A 369 23.81 17.37 37.63
C LYS A 369 22.71 17.84 38.57
N ASP A 370 21.53 17.20 38.56
CA ASP A 370 20.44 17.53 39.47
C ASP A 370 20.86 17.31 40.93
N LYS A 371 21.56 16.20 41.24
CA LYS A 371 22.11 15.97 42.59
C LYS A 371 23.06 17.08 43.05
N ILE A 372 23.93 17.55 42.16
CA ILE A 372 24.87 18.65 42.48
C ILE A 372 24.08 19.94 42.75
N ILE A 373 23.04 20.22 41.95
CA ILE A 373 22.17 21.39 42.15
C ILE A 373 21.47 21.30 43.51
N ASP A 374 20.87 20.16 43.83
CA ASP A 374 20.18 19.93 45.11
C ASP A 374 21.12 20.11 46.31
N GLU A 375 22.36 19.60 46.22
CA GLU A 375 23.37 19.78 47.27
C GLU A 375 23.79 21.24 47.43
N GLN A 376 23.86 22.01 46.34
CA GLN A 376 24.16 23.44 46.40
C GLN A 376 22.99 24.23 46.98
N VAL A 377 21.75 23.91 46.60
CA VAL A 377 20.54 24.54 47.15
C VAL A 377 20.41 24.28 48.64
N ARG A 378 20.77 23.09 49.14
CA ARG A 378 20.78 22.80 50.60
C ARG A 378 21.84 23.55 51.39
N LYS A 379 22.89 24.05 50.73
CA LYS A 379 23.99 24.81 51.36
C LYS A 379 23.74 26.32 51.39
N LEU A 380 22.79 26.80 50.60
CA LEU A 380 22.24 28.16 50.62
C LEU A 380 21.18 28.25 51.72
#